data_AF-A0A1N7GCP7-F1
#
_entry.id   AF-A0A1N7GCP7-F1
#
_cell.length_a   1.000
_cell.length_b   1.000
_cell.length_c   1.000
_cell.angle_alpha   90.00
_cell.angle_beta   90.00
_cell.angle_gamma   90.00
#
_symmetry.space_group_name_H-M   'P 1'
#
loop_
_entity.id
_entity.type
_entity.pdbx_description
1 polymer ?
#
loop_
_entity_poly.entity_id
_entity_poly.type
_entity_poly.pdbx_seq_one_letter_code
_entity_poly.pdbx_strand_id
1 'polypeptide(L)'
;MTETAVYAAGGVVWRMVEGKYRVLLIHRTKYRDVTLPKGKVDPGETLAETAVREIREETGIRVALGVPVGVSRYRMPSSRTKIVHYWAAEATDAAVRTSTFVPNKEIAAIEWVGLKKARKHLSYPVDIEILDEFVRLVDEQALPTFPIIALRHAKARAREEWNQEDAARPLSPRGRRQANAIVGPLLAFGVRRIVSSPAERCVRTVVPLSAALAQRVQMSAAISQDAWEEGRSDARSVVGERVRARKPVVLASHGPVLPEIMHELALATGTMRGSYLGSSSALEPAAFSVAHIPVAHPGSGIVAIETHEPQV
;
A
#
# COMPACT_ATOMS: atom_id res chain seq x y z
N MET A 1 -8.66 -29.75 -14.30
CA MET A 1 -8.55 -29.28 -12.91
C MET A 1 -7.77 -27.97 -12.93
N THR A 2 -8.42 -26.83 -12.72
CA THR A 2 -7.75 -25.52 -12.68
C THR A 2 -6.78 -25.51 -11.50
N GLU A 3 -5.49 -25.46 -11.80
CA GLU A 3 -4.42 -25.50 -10.82
C GLU A 3 -4.48 -24.22 -9.97
N THR A 4 -5.15 -24.27 -8.82
CA THR A 4 -5.41 -23.08 -7.99
C THR A 4 -4.09 -22.61 -7.36
N ALA A 5 -3.61 -21.42 -7.71
CA ALA A 5 -2.41 -20.86 -7.12
C ALA A 5 -2.52 -20.73 -5.59
N VAL A 6 -1.39 -20.76 -4.88
CA VAL A 6 -1.29 -20.36 -3.48
C VAL A 6 -0.70 -18.96 -3.43
N TYR A 7 -1.47 -18.00 -2.94
CA TYR A 7 -1.00 -16.64 -2.72
C TYR A 7 -0.38 -16.49 -1.34
N ALA A 8 0.67 -15.70 -1.29
CA ALA A 8 1.42 -15.35 -0.10
C ALA A 8 1.94 -13.92 -0.24
N ALA A 9 2.25 -13.31 0.89
CA ALA A 9 2.82 -11.97 0.92
C ALA A 9 3.81 -11.82 2.08
N GLY A 10 4.74 -10.88 1.93
CA GLY A 10 5.80 -10.62 2.88
C GLY A 10 6.54 -9.34 2.54
N GLY A 11 7.78 -9.22 3.02
CA GLY A 11 8.55 -8.02 2.71
C GLY A 11 10.04 -8.11 2.96
N VAL A 12 10.76 -7.21 2.32
CA VAL A 12 12.13 -6.87 2.68
C VAL A 12 12.04 -5.87 3.82
N VAL A 13 12.07 -6.38 5.06
CA VAL A 13 12.04 -5.54 6.26
C VAL A 13 13.43 -4.97 6.47
N TRP A 14 13.55 -3.64 6.50
CA TRP A 14 14.83 -2.94 6.50
C TRP A 14 14.89 -1.84 7.56
N ARG A 15 16.10 -1.44 7.94
CA ARG A 15 16.37 -0.26 8.79
C ARG A 15 17.73 0.34 8.47
N MET A 16 17.95 1.59 8.87
CA MET A 16 19.27 2.23 8.84
C MET A 16 19.98 2.07 10.18
N VAL A 17 21.23 1.62 10.14
CA VAL A 17 22.12 1.58 11.31
C VAL A 17 23.45 2.19 10.89
N GLU A 18 23.86 3.28 11.53
CA GLU A 18 25.13 3.98 11.23
C GLU A 18 25.27 4.33 9.74
N GLY A 19 24.20 4.84 9.13
CA GLY A 19 24.18 5.21 7.71
C GLY A 19 24.18 4.03 6.73
N LYS A 20 24.02 2.79 7.21
CA LYS A 20 24.01 1.58 6.36
C LYS A 20 22.68 0.84 6.46
N TYR A 21 22.19 0.38 5.31
CA TYR A 21 21.02 -0.48 5.23
C TYR A 21 21.29 -1.84 5.88
N ARG A 22 20.37 -2.25 6.74
CA ARG A 22 20.27 -3.60 7.29
C ARG A 22 18.92 -4.19 6.88
N VAL A 23 18.90 -5.45 6.48
CA VAL A 23 17.68 -6.20 6.19
C VAL A 23 17.51 -7.32 7.21
N LEU A 24 16.26 -7.65 7.50
CA LEU A 24 15.90 -8.70 8.45
C LEU A 24 15.74 -10.03 7.73
N LEU A 25 16.47 -11.03 8.19
CA LEU A 25 16.31 -12.42 7.79
C LEU A 25 15.65 -13.22 8.90
N ILE A 26 14.86 -14.22 8.52
CA ILE A 26 14.27 -15.19 9.45
C ILE A 26 14.89 -16.57 9.22
N HIS A 27 15.17 -17.28 10.31
CA HIS A 27 15.70 -18.64 10.33
C HIS A 27 14.57 -19.60 10.70
N ARG A 28 14.12 -20.45 9.79
CA ARG A 28 12.92 -21.29 10.03
C ARG A 28 13.32 -22.63 10.62
N THR A 29 12.70 -23.00 11.75
CA THR A 29 13.03 -24.20 12.53
C THR A 29 12.83 -25.48 11.72
N LYS A 30 11.69 -25.59 11.01
CA LYS A 30 11.29 -26.82 10.31
C LYS A 30 12.18 -27.15 9.10
N TYR A 31 12.56 -26.13 8.34
CA TYR A 31 13.28 -26.28 7.07
C TYR A 31 14.77 -26.03 7.20
N ARG A 32 15.21 -25.43 8.33
CA ARG A 32 16.59 -24.99 8.57
C ARG A 32 17.14 -24.11 7.44
N ASP A 33 16.27 -23.31 6.87
CA ASP A 33 16.55 -22.35 5.82
C ASP A 33 16.49 -20.91 6.37
N VAL A 34 17.04 -19.99 5.59
CA VAL A 34 17.06 -18.56 5.86
C VAL A 34 16.34 -17.85 4.72
N THR A 35 15.28 -17.10 5.06
CA THR A 35 14.41 -16.46 4.09
C THR A 35 14.02 -15.05 4.50
N LEU A 36 13.36 -14.33 3.59
CA LEU A 36 12.61 -13.12 3.92
C LEU A 36 11.28 -13.49 4.62
N PRO A 37 10.79 -12.65 5.55
CA PRO A 37 9.51 -12.89 6.23
C PRO A 37 8.34 -12.83 5.25
N LYS A 38 7.48 -13.85 5.30
CA LYS A 38 6.33 -14.04 4.40
C LYS A 38 5.46 -15.20 4.89
N GLY A 39 4.18 -15.14 4.58
CA GLY A 39 3.28 -16.27 4.74
C GLY A 39 2.06 -16.21 3.85
N LYS A 40 1.11 -17.11 4.09
CA LYS A 40 -0.01 -17.34 3.17
C LYS A 40 -1.11 -16.34 3.42
N VAL A 41 -1.83 -15.99 2.35
CA VAL A 41 -3.03 -15.17 2.46
C VAL A 41 -4.12 -15.98 3.17
N ASP A 42 -4.68 -15.41 4.23
CA ASP A 42 -5.83 -15.99 4.92
C ASP A 42 -7.15 -15.68 4.18
N PRO A 43 -8.22 -16.48 4.38
CA PRO A 43 -9.50 -16.22 3.74
C PRO A 43 -10.04 -14.80 4.04
N GLY A 44 -10.28 -14.03 2.97
CA GLY A 44 -10.80 -12.66 3.06
C GLY A 44 -9.74 -11.58 3.27
N GLU A 45 -8.47 -11.94 3.39
CA GLU A 45 -7.36 -11.00 3.56
C GLU A 45 -6.80 -10.54 2.21
N THR A 46 -6.40 -9.27 2.12
CA THR A 46 -5.62 -8.78 0.96
C THR A 46 -4.14 -9.15 1.09
N LEU A 47 -3.39 -9.11 -0.02
CA LEU A 47 -1.94 -9.31 0.02
C LEU A 47 -1.22 -8.29 0.90
N ALA A 48 -1.68 -7.03 0.92
CA ALA A 48 -1.08 -5.98 1.74
C ALA A 48 -1.29 -6.23 3.24
N GLU A 49 -2.50 -6.63 3.64
CA GLU A 49 -2.78 -7.04 5.02
C GLU A 49 -1.96 -8.27 5.42
N THR A 50 -1.92 -9.27 4.53
CA THR A 50 -1.13 -10.50 4.72
C THR A 50 0.34 -10.16 4.99
N ALA A 51 0.95 -9.29 4.17
CA ALA A 51 2.36 -8.92 4.35
C ALA A 51 2.61 -8.31 5.74
N VAL A 52 1.77 -7.38 6.19
CA VAL A 52 1.94 -6.72 7.50
C VAL A 52 1.69 -7.70 8.64
N ARG A 53 0.67 -8.56 8.54
CA ARG A 53 0.37 -9.59 9.53
C ARG A 53 1.53 -10.57 9.67
N GLU A 54 1.97 -11.15 8.56
CA GLU A 54 3.04 -12.17 8.53
C GLU A 54 4.37 -11.60 9.02
N ILE A 55 4.75 -10.39 8.60
CA ILE A 55 5.93 -9.71 9.14
C ILE A 55 5.82 -9.58 10.66
N ARG A 56 4.67 -9.19 11.19
CA ARG A 56 4.47 -9.05 12.64
C ARG A 56 4.51 -10.40 13.35
N GLU A 57 3.89 -11.44 12.80
CA GLU A 57 3.83 -12.77 13.39
C GLU A 57 5.21 -13.43 13.45
N GLU A 58 5.98 -13.36 12.37
CA GLU A 58 7.30 -13.97 12.27
C GLU A 58 8.40 -13.19 12.99
N THR A 59 8.25 -11.86 13.14
CA THR A 59 9.34 -10.98 13.60
C THR A 59 9.00 -10.10 14.79
N GLY A 60 7.75 -10.09 15.25
CA GLY A 60 7.26 -9.21 16.31
C GLY A 60 7.28 -7.72 15.97
N ILE A 61 7.73 -7.33 14.77
CA ILE A 61 7.91 -5.93 14.38
C ILE A 61 6.67 -5.45 13.62
N ARG A 62 6.14 -4.30 14.03
CA ARG A 62 5.06 -3.62 13.32
C ARG A 62 5.64 -2.71 12.25
N VAL A 63 5.13 -2.84 11.03
CA VAL A 63 5.56 -2.06 9.87
C VAL A 63 4.37 -1.46 9.14
N ALA A 64 4.64 -0.44 8.33
CA ALA A 64 3.80 -0.05 7.21
C ALA A 64 4.53 -0.40 5.92
N LEU A 65 3.79 -0.76 4.88
CA LEU A 65 4.35 -1.09 3.58
C LEU A 65 4.77 0.19 2.84
N GLY A 66 5.97 0.16 2.29
CA GLY A 66 6.47 1.11 1.29
C GLY A 66 6.27 0.54 -0.11
N VAL A 67 7.21 0.84 -1.02
CA VAL A 67 7.14 0.43 -2.43
C VAL A 67 7.11 -1.10 -2.60
N PRO A 68 6.33 -1.66 -3.55
CA PRO A 68 6.46 -3.06 -3.93
C PRO A 68 7.87 -3.34 -4.47
N VAL A 69 8.44 -4.47 -4.05
CA VAL A 69 9.78 -4.91 -4.46
C VAL A 69 9.69 -5.95 -5.56
N GLY A 70 8.79 -6.92 -5.47
CA GLY A 70 8.69 -7.93 -6.52
C GLY A 70 7.77 -9.09 -6.21
N VAL A 71 7.69 -10.01 -7.16
CA VAL A 71 6.83 -11.20 -7.07
C VAL A 71 7.61 -12.45 -7.43
N SER A 72 7.78 -13.36 -6.46
CA SER A 72 8.38 -14.67 -6.71
C SER A 72 7.30 -15.68 -7.13
N ARG A 73 7.59 -16.48 -8.15
CA ARG A 73 6.69 -17.56 -8.64
C ARG A 73 7.45 -18.87 -8.75
N TYR A 74 6.98 -19.89 -8.04
CA TYR A 74 7.62 -21.22 -8.10
C TYR A 74 6.61 -22.34 -7.88
N ARG A 75 6.92 -23.52 -8.41
CA ARG A 75 6.05 -24.70 -8.30
C ARG A 75 6.30 -25.40 -6.96
N MET A 76 5.24 -25.71 -6.23
CA MET A 76 5.33 -26.48 -4.99
C MET A 76 5.32 -27.98 -5.28
N PRO A 77 5.76 -28.84 -4.34
CA PRO A 77 5.67 -30.30 -4.46
C PRO A 77 4.25 -30.81 -4.73
N SER A 78 3.22 -30.05 -4.32
CA SER A 78 1.81 -30.34 -4.59
C SER A 78 1.37 -29.97 -6.02
N SER A 79 2.29 -29.74 -6.95
CA SER A 79 2.11 -29.20 -8.31
C SER A 79 1.53 -27.78 -8.41
N ARG A 80 0.82 -27.28 -7.41
CA ARG A 80 0.31 -25.90 -7.34
C ARG A 80 1.44 -24.86 -7.45
N THR A 81 1.18 -23.79 -8.19
CA THR A 81 2.05 -22.60 -8.24
C THR A 81 1.89 -21.77 -6.97
N LYS A 82 3.00 -21.43 -6.32
CA LYS A 82 3.03 -20.43 -5.24
C LYS A 82 3.49 -19.09 -5.79
N ILE A 83 2.74 -18.04 -5.45
CA ILE A 83 2.98 -16.67 -5.87
C ILE A 83 3.14 -15.84 -4.59
N VAL A 84 4.31 -15.22 -4.41
CA VAL A 84 4.61 -14.42 -3.22
C VAL A 84 4.88 -12.98 -3.62
N HIS A 85 4.14 -12.03 -3.05
CA HIS A 85 4.35 -10.60 -3.25
C HIS A 85 5.18 -10.01 -2.11
N TYR A 86 6.15 -9.15 -2.43
CA TYR A 86 7.02 -8.51 -1.44
C TYR A 86 6.98 -7.00 -1.55
N TRP A 87 6.96 -6.34 -0.40
CA TRP A 87 7.11 -4.89 -0.26
C TRP A 87 8.36 -4.53 0.55
N ALA A 88 8.91 -3.35 0.32
CA ALA A 88 9.90 -2.77 1.20
C ALA A 88 9.17 -2.26 2.45
N ALA A 89 9.64 -2.64 3.64
CA ALA A 89 8.99 -2.27 4.89
C ALA A 89 10.03 -1.72 5.88
N GLU A 90 9.94 -0.43 6.19
CA GLU A 90 10.86 0.20 7.13
C GLU A 90 10.50 -0.18 8.59
N ALA A 91 11.44 -0.81 9.28
CA ALA A 91 11.36 -1.05 10.71
C ALA A 91 11.97 0.14 11.46
N THR A 92 11.13 1.06 11.90
CA THR A 92 11.55 2.20 12.74
C THR A 92 12.22 1.71 14.03
N ASP A 93 13.14 2.50 14.59
CA ASP A 93 13.80 2.15 15.85
C ASP A 93 12.79 1.91 17.00
N ALA A 94 11.68 2.65 17.01
CA ALA A 94 10.61 2.44 17.97
C ALA A 94 9.97 1.05 17.80
N ALA A 95 9.65 0.66 16.56
CA ALA A 95 9.06 -0.65 16.26
C ALA A 95 10.02 -1.81 16.60
N VAL A 96 11.32 -1.65 16.36
CA VAL A 96 12.34 -2.64 16.74
C VAL A 96 12.45 -2.77 18.27
N ARG A 97 12.47 -1.65 19.01
CA ARG A 97 12.52 -1.67 20.49
C ARG A 97 11.30 -2.34 21.11
N THR A 98 10.14 -2.20 20.49
CA THR A 98 8.89 -2.83 20.96
C THR A 98 8.61 -4.17 20.27
N SER A 99 9.60 -4.78 19.60
CA SER A 99 9.42 -6.09 18.99
C SER A 99 9.05 -7.12 20.06
N THR A 100 8.04 -7.92 19.76
CA THR A 100 7.57 -9.00 20.64
C THR A 100 8.07 -10.38 20.19
N PHE A 101 9.10 -10.43 19.34
CA PHE A 101 9.58 -11.71 18.82
C PHE A 101 10.12 -12.61 19.92
N VAL A 102 9.64 -13.84 19.93
CA VAL A 102 10.18 -14.94 20.72
C VAL A 102 10.35 -16.13 19.79
N PRO A 103 11.53 -16.78 19.76
CA PRO A 103 11.73 -18.01 19.02
C PRO A 103 10.63 -19.05 19.31
N ASN A 104 10.14 -19.68 18.25
CA ASN A 104 9.04 -20.63 18.33
C ASN A 104 9.26 -21.81 17.37
N LYS A 105 8.24 -22.68 17.26
CA LYS A 105 8.33 -23.90 16.43
C LYS A 105 8.46 -23.62 14.93
N GLU A 106 8.13 -22.41 14.49
CA GLU A 106 8.22 -21.97 13.11
C GLU A 106 9.50 -21.18 12.84
N ILE A 107 9.79 -20.17 13.67
CA ILE A 107 10.95 -19.27 13.51
C ILE A 107 11.90 -19.45 14.70
N ALA A 108 13.11 -19.94 14.42
CA ALA A 108 14.15 -20.18 15.42
C ALA A 108 14.90 -18.89 15.81
N ALA A 109 15.09 -17.98 14.86
CA ALA A 109 15.79 -16.72 15.08
C ALA A 109 15.45 -15.69 14.00
N ILE A 110 15.67 -14.42 14.34
CA ILE A 110 15.68 -13.31 13.38
C ILE A 110 17.05 -12.62 13.43
N GLU A 111 17.55 -12.16 12.29
CA GLU A 111 18.89 -11.58 12.18
C GLU A 111 18.89 -10.33 11.30
N TRP A 112 19.43 -9.22 11.82
CA TRP A 112 19.69 -8.01 11.05
C TRP A 112 21.07 -8.10 10.38
N VAL A 113 21.11 -8.11 9.06
CA VAL A 113 22.36 -8.25 8.29
C VAL A 113 22.54 -7.14 7.26
N GLY A 114 23.77 -6.88 6.84
CA GLY A 114 24.02 -5.99 5.69
C GLY A 114 23.67 -6.67 4.36
N LEU A 115 23.43 -5.88 3.31
CA LEU A 115 22.97 -6.36 2.00
C LEU A 115 23.85 -7.47 1.40
N LYS A 116 25.19 -7.30 1.45
CA LYS A 116 26.15 -8.32 0.96
C LYS A 116 26.05 -9.63 1.74
N LYS A 117 25.78 -9.57 3.04
CA LYS A 117 25.62 -10.76 3.89
C LYS A 117 24.26 -11.41 3.64
N ALA A 118 23.20 -10.61 3.47
CA ALA A 118 21.87 -11.11 3.12
C ALA A 118 21.88 -11.95 1.84
N ARG A 119 22.50 -11.43 0.78
CA ARG A 119 22.64 -12.13 -0.51
C ARG A 119 23.34 -13.49 -0.38
N LYS A 120 24.32 -13.62 0.53
CA LYS A 120 25.04 -14.87 0.78
C LYS A 120 24.28 -15.85 1.67
N HIS A 121 23.39 -15.35 2.53
CA HIS A 121 22.73 -16.15 3.56
C HIS A 121 21.35 -16.66 3.14
N LEU A 122 20.63 -15.93 2.28
CA LEU A 122 19.34 -16.37 1.75
C LEU A 122 19.47 -17.72 1.07
N SER A 123 18.62 -18.67 1.47
CA SER A 123 18.71 -20.06 1.02
C SER A 123 18.12 -20.30 -0.36
N TYR A 124 17.31 -19.38 -0.87
CA TYR A 124 16.60 -19.55 -2.14
C TYR A 124 16.93 -18.46 -3.15
N PRO A 125 17.23 -18.82 -4.42
CA PRO A 125 17.47 -17.86 -5.50
C PRO A 125 16.35 -16.83 -5.67
N VAL A 126 15.09 -17.25 -5.51
CA VAL A 126 13.94 -16.34 -5.64
C VAL A 126 13.90 -15.24 -4.58
N ASP A 127 14.39 -15.50 -3.35
CA ASP A 127 14.50 -14.44 -2.33
C ASP A 127 15.69 -13.52 -2.62
N ILE A 128 16.74 -14.04 -3.27
CA ILE A 128 17.90 -13.26 -3.72
C ILE A 128 17.50 -12.27 -4.82
N GLU A 129 16.66 -12.69 -5.78
CA GLU A 129 16.12 -11.79 -6.81
C GLU A 129 15.31 -10.63 -6.20
N ILE A 130 14.50 -10.92 -5.17
CA ILE A 130 13.76 -9.89 -4.42
C ILE A 130 14.73 -8.95 -3.69
N LEU A 131 15.79 -9.48 -3.07
CA LEU A 131 16.81 -8.66 -2.42
C LEU A 131 17.55 -7.78 -3.43
N ASP A 132 17.89 -8.28 -4.62
CA ASP A 132 18.58 -7.50 -5.66
C ASP A 132 17.74 -6.33 -6.15
N GLU A 133 16.44 -6.54 -6.31
CA GLU A 133 15.52 -5.47 -6.67
C GLU A 133 15.40 -4.43 -5.54
N PHE A 134 15.41 -4.86 -4.28
CA PHE A 134 15.52 -3.93 -3.15
C PHE A 134 16.85 -3.15 -3.17
N VAL A 135 17.97 -3.79 -3.50
CA VAL A 135 19.28 -3.12 -3.64
C VAL A 135 19.24 -2.08 -4.76
N ARG A 136 18.60 -2.38 -5.89
CA ARG A 136 18.38 -1.40 -6.98
C ARG A 136 17.66 -0.15 -6.48
N LEU A 137 16.58 -0.31 -5.71
CA LEU A 137 15.84 0.80 -5.11
C LEU A 137 16.69 1.61 -4.12
N VAL A 138 17.60 0.96 -3.38
CA VAL A 138 18.55 1.63 -2.49
C VAL A 138 19.56 2.45 -3.29
N ASP A 139 20.16 1.87 -4.33
CA ASP A 139 21.18 2.51 -5.16
C ASP A 139 20.61 3.72 -5.92
N GLU A 140 19.34 3.65 -6.33
CA GLU A 140 18.57 4.74 -6.93
C GLU A 140 18.10 5.80 -5.92
N GLN A 141 18.38 5.62 -4.62
CA GLN A 141 17.95 6.51 -3.53
C GLN A 141 16.42 6.70 -3.48
N ALA A 142 15.68 5.64 -3.84
CA ALA A 142 14.22 5.66 -3.91
C ALA A 142 13.55 5.42 -2.54
N LEU A 143 14.31 5.08 -1.49
CA LEU A 143 13.81 4.74 -0.16
C LEU A 143 14.27 5.75 0.92
N PRO A 144 13.51 5.94 2.01
CA PRO A 144 12.13 5.44 2.21
C PRO A 144 11.13 6.17 1.30
N THR A 145 9.97 5.55 1.07
CA THR A 145 8.84 6.17 0.38
C THR A 145 7.72 6.55 1.35
N PHE A 146 6.88 7.50 0.95
CA PHE A 146 5.58 7.74 1.58
C PHE A 146 4.46 7.61 0.53
N PRO A 147 3.30 7.05 0.88
CA PRO A 147 2.21 6.87 -0.06
C PRO A 147 1.28 8.09 -0.13
N ILE A 148 0.90 8.47 -1.34
CA ILE A 148 -0.31 9.25 -1.62
C ILE A 148 -1.30 8.32 -2.31
N ILE A 149 -2.46 8.11 -1.68
CA ILE A 149 -3.45 7.13 -2.12
C ILE A 149 -4.63 7.84 -2.75
N ALA A 150 -4.90 7.58 -4.02
CA ALA A 150 -6.10 8.04 -4.70
C ALA A 150 -7.18 6.96 -4.53
N LEU A 151 -8.31 7.31 -3.91
CA LEU A 151 -9.40 6.38 -3.59
C LEU A 151 -10.68 6.82 -4.29
N ARG A 152 -11.29 5.93 -5.09
CA ARG A 152 -12.65 6.16 -5.57
C ARG A 152 -13.64 5.87 -4.44
N HIS A 153 -14.65 6.72 -4.28
CA HIS A 153 -15.74 6.42 -3.36
C HIS A 153 -16.37 5.03 -3.64
N ALA A 154 -16.90 4.39 -2.60
CA ALA A 154 -17.59 3.12 -2.70
C ALA A 154 -18.91 3.25 -3.47
N LYS A 155 -19.52 2.11 -3.82
CA LYS A 155 -20.75 2.07 -4.64
C LYS A 155 -21.88 2.87 -3.97
N ALA A 156 -22.26 3.98 -4.59
CA ALA A 156 -23.43 4.78 -4.21
C ALA A 156 -24.74 4.18 -4.75
N ARG A 157 -25.88 4.68 -4.27
CA ARG A 157 -27.20 4.40 -4.89
C ARG A 157 -27.22 4.85 -6.37
N ALA A 158 -28.11 4.26 -7.17
CA ALA A 158 -28.29 4.65 -8.57
C ALA A 158 -28.65 6.14 -8.66
N ARG A 159 -28.22 6.81 -9.74
CA ARG A 159 -28.45 8.26 -9.89
C ARG A 159 -29.91 8.52 -10.25
N GLU A 160 -30.48 7.62 -11.04
CA GLU A 160 -31.84 7.62 -11.57
C GLU A 160 -32.89 7.47 -10.46
N GLU A 161 -32.52 6.82 -9.36
CA GLU A 161 -33.37 6.57 -8.20
C GLU A 161 -33.21 7.63 -7.10
N TRP A 162 -32.40 8.68 -7.33
CA TRP A 162 -32.09 9.72 -6.35
C TRP A 162 -32.71 11.06 -6.76
N ASN A 163 -33.57 11.61 -5.90
CA ASN A 163 -34.38 12.80 -6.18
C ASN A 163 -33.91 14.08 -5.46
N GLN A 164 -32.73 14.05 -4.85
CA GLN A 164 -32.09 15.21 -4.20
C GLN A 164 -30.79 15.56 -4.92
N GLU A 165 -30.04 16.53 -4.40
CA GLU A 165 -28.71 16.89 -4.91
C GLU A 165 -27.79 15.66 -4.98
N ASP A 166 -27.05 15.51 -6.09
CA ASP A 166 -26.18 14.33 -6.28
C ASP A 166 -25.11 14.22 -5.20
N ALA A 167 -24.60 15.35 -4.70
CA ALA A 167 -23.62 15.40 -3.62
C ALA A 167 -24.13 14.73 -2.33
N ALA A 168 -25.44 14.74 -2.07
CA ALA A 168 -26.06 14.10 -0.91
C ALA A 168 -26.32 12.59 -1.10
N ARG A 169 -26.03 12.03 -2.28
CA ARG A 169 -26.33 10.63 -2.61
C ARG A 169 -25.54 9.66 -1.73
N PRO A 170 -26.21 8.79 -0.95
CA PRO A 170 -25.55 7.93 0.02
C PRO A 170 -24.96 6.67 -0.61
N LEU A 171 -24.14 5.96 0.18
CA LEU A 171 -23.67 4.62 -0.16
C LEU A 171 -24.82 3.61 -0.25
N SER A 172 -24.70 2.69 -1.20
CA SER A 172 -25.54 1.49 -1.26
C SER A 172 -25.17 0.49 -0.15
N PRO A 173 -25.97 -0.57 0.11
CA PRO A 173 -25.56 -1.67 0.99
C PRO A 173 -24.22 -2.30 0.61
N ARG A 174 -23.97 -2.53 -0.69
CA ARG A 174 -22.66 -3.01 -1.19
C ARG A 174 -21.56 -1.99 -0.91
N GLY A 175 -21.83 -0.72 -1.14
CA GLY A 175 -20.86 0.37 -0.89
C GLY A 175 -20.43 0.46 0.58
N ARG A 176 -21.34 0.20 1.52
CA ARG A 176 -20.99 0.15 2.96
C ARG A 176 -20.05 -1.01 3.28
N ARG A 177 -20.27 -2.19 2.70
CA ARG A 177 -19.35 -3.32 2.85
C ARG A 177 -17.97 -3.03 2.22
N GLN A 178 -17.97 -2.45 1.02
CA GLN A 178 -16.75 -1.95 0.37
C GLN A 178 -15.97 -0.96 1.25
N ALA A 179 -16.64 0.02 1.85
CA ALA A 179 -16.02 1.01 2.73
C ALA A 179 -15.34 0.36 3.96
N ASN A 180 -15.91 -0.73 4.49
CA ASN A 180 -15.28 -1.49 5.58
C ASN A 180 -14.10 -2.34 5.08
N ALA A 181 -14.24 -2.99 3.93
CA ALA A 181 -13.24 -3.91 3.38
C ALA A 181 -11.91 -3.21 3.03
N ILE A 182 -11.94 -1.92 2.68
CA ILE A 182 -10.72 -1.17 2.34
C ILE A 182 -9.93 -0.66 3.56
N VAL A 183 -10.48 -0.76 4.78
CA VAL A 183 -9.81 -0.22 5.98
C VAL A 183 -8.47 -0.91 6.23
N GLY A 184 -8.46 -2.24 6.28
CA GLY A 184 -7.26 -3.03 6.52
C GLY A 184 -6.13 -2.76 5.53
N PRO A 185 -6.35 -2.85 4.20
CA PRO A 185 -5.28 -2.58 3.25
C PRO A 185 -4.82 -1.11 3.25
N LEU A 186 -5.71 -0.13 3.50
CA LEU A 186 -5.28 1.28 3.65
C LEU A 186 -4.42 1.49 4.91
N LEU A 187 -4.71 0.77 6.01
CA LEU A 187 -3.88 0.77 7.21
C LEU A 187 -2.53 0.08 6.99
N ALA A 188 -2.47 -0.94 6.12
CA ALA A 188 -1.22 -1.63 5.79
C ALA A 188 -0.19 -0.68 5.15
N PHE A 189 -0.64 0.31 4.37
CA PHE A 189 0.20 1.39 3.83
C PHE A 189 0.45 2.55 4.81
N GLY A 190 0.05 2.41 6.08
CA GLY A 190 0.37 3.36 7.14
C GLY A 190 -0.29 4.72 7.00
N VAL A 191 -1.46 4.81 6.36
CA VAL A 191 -2.23 6.05 6.21
C VAL A 191 -2.45 6.73 7.56
N ARG A 192 -2.20 8.05 7.63
CA ARG A 192 -2.40 8.84 8.86
C ARG A 192 -3.30 10.05 8.68
N ARG A 193 -3.67 10.36 7.44
CA ARG A 193 -4.49 11.51 7.09
C ARG A 193 -5.51 11.12 6.03
N ILE A 194 -6.68 11.72 6.12
CA ILE A 194 -7.78 11.52 5.19
C ILE A 194 -8.21 12.88 4.67
N VAL A 195 -8.15 13.05 3.35
CA VAL A 195 -8.78 14.17 2.64
C VAL A 195 -9.85 13.59 1.74
N SER A 196 -11.04 14.17 1.76
CA SER A 196 -12.20 13.67 1.02
C SER A 196 -12.89 14.81 0.28
N SER A 197 -13.46 14.52 -0.88
CA SER A 197 -14.57 15.32 -1.41
C SER A 197 -15.69 15.42 -0.36
N PRO A 198 -16.38 16.57 -0.24
CA PRO A 198 -17.49 16.76 0.70
C PRO A 198 -18.74 15.94 0.35
N ALA A 199 -18.82 15.34 -0.84
CA ALA A 199 -19.97 14.50 -1.21
C ALA A 199 -20.17 13.35 -0.22
N GLU A 200 -21.42 13.09 0.18
CA GLU A 200 -21.80 12.13 1.20
C GLU A 200 -21.20 10.74 0.92
N ARG A 201 -21.27 10.27 -0.32
CA ARG A 201 -20.64 9.00 -0.74
C ARG A 201 -19.13 8.95 -0.51
N CYS A 202 -18.40 10.04 -0.73
CA CYS A 202 -16.95 10.08 -0.50
C CYS A 202 -16.66 10.05 1.00
N VAL A 203 -17.32 10.94 1.76
CA VAL A 203 -17.15 11.02 3.22
C VAL A 203 -17.48 9.68 3.87
N ARG A 204 -18.64 9.08 3.55
CA ARG A 204 -19.06 7.78 4.11
C ARG A 204 -18.16 6.63 3.72
N THR A 205 -17.45 6.71 2.59
CA THR A 205 -16.47 5.69 2.20
C THR A 205 -15.29 5.65 3.18
N VAL A 206 -14.87 6.81 3.68
CA VAL A 206 -13.69 6.91 4.58
C VAL A 206 -14.03 7.01 6.06
N VAL A 207 -15.32 7.04 6.44
CA VAL A 207 -15.74 7.02 7.85
C VAL A 207 -15.19 5.81 8.62
N PRO A 208 -15.24 4.56 8.11
CA PRO A 208 -14.65 3.42 8.80
C PRO A 208 -13.14 3.58 9.05
N LEU A 209 -12.40 4.08 8.05
CA LEU A 209 -10.97 4.38 8.19
C LEU A 209 -10.70 5.50 9.20
N SER A 210 -11.52 6.56 9.18
CA SER A 210 -11.46 7.68 10.13
C SER A 210 -11.63 7.19 11.58
N ALA A 211 -12.58 6.28 11.81
CA ALA A 211 -12.78 5.66 13.12
C ALA A 211 -11.57 4.79 13.53
N ALA A 212 -11.05 3.96 12.63
CA ALA A 212 -9.89 3.11 12.91
C ALA A 212 -8.61 3.91 13.22
N LEU A 213 -8.44 5.07 12.59
CA LEU A 213 -7.30 5.97 12.83
C LEU A 213 -7.50 6.93 14.02
N ALA A 214 -8.73 7.07 14.52
CA ALA A 214 -9.14 8.17 15.40
C ALA A 214 -8.73 9.56 14.84
N GLN A 215 -8.88 9.76 13.53
CA GLN A 215 -8.54 10.99 12.81
C GLN A 215 -9.75 11.58 12.12
N ARG A 216 -9.85 12.91 12.08
CA ARG A 216 -10.93 13.62 11.36
C ARG A 216 -10.71 13.57 9.85
N VAL A 217 -11.81 13.51 9.10
CA VAL A 217 -11.81 13.66 7.65
C VAL A 217 -11.69 15.14 7.30
N GLN A 218 -10.63 15.53 6.59
CA GLN A 218 -10.52 16.87 6.02
C GLN A 218 -11.32 16.93 4.72
N MET A 219 -12.40 17.69 4.70
CA MET A 219 -13.19 17.88 3.47
C MET A 219 -12.56 18.94 2.59
N SER A 220 -12.50 18.70 1.28
CA SER A 220 -11.99 19.66 0.30
C SER A 220 -12.87 19.68 -0.95
N ALA A 221 -13.49 20.82 -1.22
CA ALA A 221 -14.28 21.04 -2.44
C ALA A 221 -13.39 20.99 -3.71
N ALA A 222 -12.10 21.27 -3.59
CA ALA A 222 -11.15 21.29 -4.69
C ALA A 222 -10.96 19.93 -5.40
N ILE A 223 -11.34 18.82 -4.74
CA ILE A 223 -11.34 17.47 -5.31
C ILE A 223 -12.77 16.88 -5.40
N SER A 224 -13.79 17.74 -5.48
CA SER A 224 -15.19 17.33 -5.66
C SER A 224 -15.57 17.22 -7.13
N GLN A 225 -16.57 16.39 -7.43
CA GLN A 225 -17.12 16.27 -8.77
C GLN A 225 -17.83 17.55 -9.20
N ASP A 226 -18.61 18.19 -8.32
CA ASP A 226 -19.31 19.44 -8.66
C ASP A 226 -18.33 20.55 -9.07
N ALA A 227 -17.26 20.74 -8.27
CA ALA A 227 -16.21 21.70 -8.63
C ALA A 227 -15.52 21.34 -9.95
N TRP A 228 -15.32 20.04 -10.23
CA TRP A 228 -14.74 19.59 -11.49
C TRP A 228 -15.66 19.86 -12.69
N GLU A 229 -16.96 19.57 -12.59
CA GLU A 229 -17.95 19.81 -13.63
C GLU A 229 -18.09 21.31 -13.94
N GLU A 230 -17.91 22.16 -12.94
CA GLU A 230 -17.97 23.63 -13.07
C GLU A 230 -16.62 24.28 -13.43
N GLY A 231 -15.54 23.50 -13.59
CA GLY A 231 -14.19 24.03 -13.89
C GLY A 231 -13.56 24.81 -12.72
N ARG A 232 -14.01 24.56 -11.49
CA ARG A 232 -13.53 25.17 -10.24
C ARG A 232 -12.72 24.20 -9.36
N SER A 233 -12.43 22.98 -9.82
CA SER A 233 -11.55 22.05 -9.11
C SER A 233 -10.13 22.62 -9.01
N ASP A 234 -9.42 22.24 -7.95
CA ASP A 234 -8.03 22.63 -7.73
C ASP A 234 -7.29 21.45 -7.08
N ALA A 235 -7.26 20.32 -7.81
CA ALA A 235 -6.53 19.14 -7.37
C ALA A 235 -5.04 19.47 -7.18
N ARG A 236 -4.49 20.39 -7.99
CA ARG A 236 -3.10 20.86 -7.92
C ARG A 236 -2.72 21.35 -6.53
N SER A 237 -3.50 22.24 -5.93
CA SER A 237 -3.21 22.76 -4.59
C SER A 237 -3.24 21.66 -3.54
N VAL A 238 -4.27 20.80 -3.56
CA VAL A 238 -4.41 19.69 -2.62
C VAL A 238 -3.22 18.73 -2.75
N VAL A 239 -2.93 18.26 -3.96
CA VAL A 239 -1.85 17.31 -4.23
C VAL A 239 -0.50 17.92 -3.88
N GLY A 240 -0.21 19.15 -4.33
CA GLY A 240 1.04 19.83 -4.02
C GLY A 240 1.27 20.02 -2.52
N GLU A 241 0.22 20.31 -1.75
CA GLU A 241 0.30 20.37 -0.29
C GLU A 241 0.66 19.00 0.32
N ARG A 242 0.10 17.91 -0.20
CA ARG A 242 0.39 16.54 0.28
C ARG A 242 1.81 16.08 -0.08
N VAL A 243 2.27 16.34 -1.30
CA VAL A 243 3.65 16.04 -1.73
C VAL A 243 4.66 16.77 -0.84
N ARG A 244 4.43 18.07 -0.57
CA ARG A 244 5.30 18.84 0.34
C ARG A 244 5.24 18.34 1.79
N ALA A 245 4.09 17.86 2.25
CA ALA A 245 3.93 17.37 3.61
C ALA A 245 4.67 16.04 3.87
N ARG A 246 4.95 15.25 2.82
CA ARG A 246 5.69 13.97 2.89
C ARG A 246 5.12 13.00 3.92
N LYS A 247 3.78 12.90 3.97
CA LYS A 247 3.04 12.09 4.96
C LYS A 247 2.03 11.17 4.26
N PRO A 248 1.88 9.93 4.74
CA PRO A 248 0.87 8.99 4.23
C PRO A 248 -0.55 9.58 4.27
N VAL A 249 -1.23 9.62 3.13
CA VAL A 249 -2.57 10.22 3.01
C VAL A 249 -3.46 9.49 2.00
N VAL A 250 -4.75 9.43 2.30
CA VAL A 250 -5.81 9.05 1.35
C VAL A 250 -6.53 10.29 0.84
N LEU A 251 -6.71 10.36 -0.48
CA LEU A 251 -7.50 11.33 -1.23
C LEU A 251 -8.74 10.63 -1.80
N ALA A 252 -9.86 10.72 -1.10
CA ALA A 252 -11.13 10.14 -1.53
C ALA A 252 -11.89 11.07 -2.48
N SER A 253 -12.14 10.61 -3.71
CA SER A 253 -12.76 11.41 -4.76
C SER A 253 -13.60 10.54 -5.71
N HIS A 254 -13.88 11.07 -6.90
CA HIS A 254 -14.84 10.56 -7.87
C HIS A 254 -14.14 10.07 -9.13
N GLY A 255 -14.78 9.15 -9.86
CA GLY A 255 -14.25 8.59 -11.13
C GLY A 255 -13.70 9.66 -12.08
N PRO A 256 -14.46 10.73 -12.41
CA PRO A 256 -13.98 11.77 -13.32
C PRO A 256 -12.83 12.65 -12.80
N VAL A 257 -12.68 12.74 -11.47
CA VAL A 257 -11.70 13.63 -10.81
C VAL A 257 -10.38 12.92 -10.54
N LEU A 258 -10.39 11.60 -10.37
CA LEU A 258 -9.18 10.80 -10.10
C LEU A 258 -8.10 10.94 -11.18
N PRO A 259 -8.41 11.00 -12.49
CA PRO A 259 -7.41 11.29 -13.51
C PRO A 259 -6.69 12.63 -13.28
N GLU A 260 -7.41 13.69 -12.87
CA GLU A 260 -6.82 14.99 -12.54
C GLU A 260 -5.89 14.88 -11.31
N ILE A 261 -6.32 14.16 -10.25
CA ILE A 261 -5.50 13.94 -9.05
C ILE A 261 -4.18 13.22 -9.42
N MET A 262 -4.26 12.14 -10.19
CA MET A 262 -3.06 11.37 -10.60
C MET A 262 -2.16 12.17 -11.55
N HIS A 263 -2.76 13.02 -12.39
CA HIS A 263 -2.04 13.93 -13.26
C HIS A 263 -1.25 14.99 -12.50
N GLU A 264 -1.92 15.68 -11.57
CA GLU A 264 -1.28 16.68 -10.71
C GLU A 264 -0.23 16.06 -9.81
N LEU A 265 -0.42 14.80 -9.41
CA LEU A 265 0.59 14.05 -8.67
C LEU A 265 1.84 13.84 -9.50
N ALA A 266 1.69 13.37 -10.74
CA ALA A 266 2.81 13.18 -11.65
C ALA A 266 3.56 14.50 -11.91
N LEU A 267 2.83 15.61 -12.11
CA LEU A 267 3.45 16.93 -12.28
C LEU A 267 4.20 17.37 -11.01
N ALA A 268 3.59 17.24 -9.84
CA ALA A 268 4.17 17.65 -8.57
C ALA A 268 5.43 16.85 -8.19
N THR A 269 5.56 15.62 -8.69
CA THR A 269 6.71 14.75 -8.44
C THR A 269 7.70 14.71 -9.60
N GLY A 270 7.49 15.43 -10.70
CA GLY A 270 8.37 15.38 -11.88
C GLY A 270 8.31 14.06 -12.66
N THR A 271 7.24 13.28 -12.48
CA THR A 271 7.04 11.99 -13.15
C THR A 271 6.64 12.18 -14.61
N MET A 272 7.33 11.49 -15.53
CA MET A 272 6.96 11.51 -16.95
C MET A 272 5.59 10.87 -17.19
N ARG A 273 4.75 11.53 -17.98
CA ARG A 273 3.42 11.02 -18.32
C ARG A 273 3.52 9.73 -19.13
N GLY A 274 2.66 8.77 -18.82
CA GLY A 274 2.51 7.53 -19.58
C GLY A 274 1.14 6.91 -19.36
N SER A 275 0.82 5.87 -20.14
CA SER A 275 -0.47 5.18 -20.10
C SER A 275 -0.79 4.58 -18.71
N TYR A 276 0.25 4.20 -17.95
CA TYR A 276 0.13 3.65 -16.60
C TYR A 276 -0.59 4.60 -15.63
N LEU A 277 -0.46 5.93 -15.79
CA LEU A 277 -1.19 6.92 -14.96
C LEU A 277 -2.69 6.84 -15.23
N GLY A 278 -3.10 6.73 -16.50
CA GLY A 278 -4.49 6.56 -16.88
C GLY A 278 -5.08 5.30 -16.28
N SER A 279 -4.39 4.17 -16.42
CA SER A 279 -4.81 2.89 -15.82
C SER A 279 -4.94 2.96 -14.29
N SER A 280 -4.04 3.67 -13.60
CA SER A 280 -4.11 3.86 -12.14
C SER A 280 -5.23 4.80 -11.68
N SER A 281 -5.84 5.56 -12.58
CA SER A 281 -6.97 6.44 -12.25
C SER A 281 -8.33 5.84 -12.61
N ALA A 282 -8.36 4.82 -13.47
CA ALA A 282 -9.55 4.09 -13.88
C ALA A 282 -9.98 3.07 -12.81
N LEU A 283 -10.34 3.59 -11.64
CA LEU A 283 -10.65 2.80 -10.45
C LEU A 283 -12.12 2.40 -10.42
N GLU A 284 -12.42 1.15 -10.09
CA GLU A 284 -13.78 0.71 -9.71
C GLU A 284 -14.21 1.33 -8.36
N PRO A 285 -15.51 1.36 -8.00
CA PRO A 285 -15.93 1.89 -6.71
C PRO A 285 -15.24 1.20 -5.53
N ALA A 286 -14.68 2.00 -4.61
CA ALA A 286 -13.80 1.59 -3.52
C ALA A 286 -12.45 0.96 -3.90
N ALA A 287 -12.09 0.92 -5.18
CA ALA A 287 -10.71 0.66 -5.55
C ALA A 287 -9.84 1.90 -5.28
N PHE A 288 -8.56 1.66 -5.04
CA PHE A 288 -7.59 2.73 -4.80
C PHE A 288 -6.24 2.43 -5.45
N SER A 289 -5.51 3.48 -5.78
CA SER A 289 -4.12 3.40 -6.20
C SER A 289 -3.19 4.04 -5.19
N VAL A 290 -2.09 3.37 -4.88
CA VAL A 290 -1.04 3.82 -3.96
C VAL A 290 0.14 4.28 -4.80
N ALA A 291 0.44 5.58 -4.79
CA ALA A 291 1.63 6.13 -5.41
C ALA A 291 2.74 6.28 -4.36
N HIS A 292 3.86 5.59 -4.56
CA HIS A 292 5.02 5.60 -3.67
C HIS A 292 6.01 6.69 -4.07
N ILE A 293 6.22 7.67 -3.19
CA ILE A 293 7.03 8.86 -3.49
C ILE A 293 8.25 8.86 -2.57
N PRO A 294 9.49 9.08 -3.07
CA PRO A 294 10.67 9.14 -2.22
C PRO A 294 10.57 10.28 -1.19
N VAL A 295 10.88 9.98 0.07
CA VAL A 295 10.83 10.97 1.16
C VAL A 295 11.90 12.04 0.98
N ALA A 296 13.12 11.66 0.59
CA ALA A 296 14.23 12.60 0.46
C ALA A 296 14.03 13.57 -0.71
N HIS A 297 13.65 13.03 -1.87
CA HIS A 297 13.57 13.75 -3.15
C HIS A 297 12.22 13.51 -3.84
N PRO A 298 11.11 14.08 -3.33
CA PRO A 298 9.79 13.85 -3.92
C PRO A 298 9.65 14.32 -5.38
N GLY A 299 10.56 15.16 -5.88
CA GLY A 299 10.61 15.61 -7.27
C GLY A 299 11.37 14.67 -8.23
N SER A 300 11.86 13.52 -7.78
CA SER A 300 12.55 12.54 -8.64
C SER A 300 11.61 11.53 -9.31
N GLY A 301 10.30 11.73 -9.19
CA GLY A 301 9.28 10.86 -9.73
C GLY A 301 8.61 9.95 -8.70
N ILE A 302 7.50 9.36 -9.11
CA ILE A 302 6.81 8.27 -8.40
C ILE A 302 7.60 6.99 -8.64
N VAL A 303 7.99 6.29 -7.58
CA VAL A 303 8.78 5.04 -7.66
C VAL A 303 7.94 3.90 -8.22
N ALA A 304 6.71 3.75 -7.72
CA ALA A 304 5.77 2.78 -8.20
C ALA A 304 4.33 3.22 -7.92
N ILE A 305 3.40 2.70 -8.70
CA ILE A 305 1.96 2.80 -8.46
C ILE A 305 1.39 1.39 -8.43
N GLU A 306 0.66 1.06 -7.37
CA GLU A 306 -0.08 -0.20 -7.25
C GLU A 306 -1.58 0.08 -7.10
N THR A 307 -2.42 -0.75 -7.71
CA THR A 307 -3.88 -0.60 -7.69
C THR A 307 -4.51 -1.80 -6.97
N HIS A 308 -5.46 -1.49 -6.10
CA HIS A 308 -6.10 -2.45 -5.21
C HIS A 308 -7.61 -2.36 -5.35
N GLU A 309 -8.26 -3.52 -5.47
CA GLU A 309 -9.71 -3.65 -5.51
C GLU A 309 -10.26 -4.11 -4.16
N PRO A 310 -11.49 -3.70 -3.80
CA PRO A 310 -12.09 -4.10 -2.53
C PRO A 310 -12.51 -5.58 -2.57
N GLN A 311 -12.15 -6.35 -1.54
CA GLN A 311 -12.56 -7.75 -1.37
C GLN A 311 -13.93 -7.80 -0.65
N VAL A 312 -15.03 -8.00 -1.39
CA VAL A 312 -16.41 -7.87 -0.85
C VAL A 312 -17.42 -8.81 -1.50
#